data_AF-A0A1W9W049-F1
#
_entry.id   AF-A0A1W9W049-F1
#
_cell.length_a   1.000
_cell.length_b   1.000
_cell.length_c   1.000
_cell.angle_alpha   90.00
_cell.angle_beta   90.00
_cell.angle_gamma   90.00
#
_symmetry.space_group_name_H-M   'P 1'
#
loop_
_entity.id
_entity.type
_entity.pdbx_description
1 polymer ?
#
loop_
_entity_poly.entity_id
_entity_poly.type
_entity_poly.pdbx_seq_one_letter_code
_entity_poly.pdbx_strand_id
1 'polypeptide(L)'
;MIENDPLEPFSGVSIAISAPVMEPFSYAVPESLRSRVQIGSRVLVPFNRRRLAGYVVEKVSETPDFTLKEIEDVLDPEPLFHPRMVPLFKWIADYYRHPLGMVIHSSLPGEPFKSAMLTEKGKAFLDGRLFDSEEIRILHWIDNHLGKKLPWPMKKIYPLKDKGDTLF
;
A
#
# COMPACT_ATOMS: atom_id res chain seq x y z
N MET A 1 2.88 0.33 29.48
CA MET A 1 1.75 -0.57 29.77
C MET A 1 0.77 -0.40 28.62
N ILE A 2 0.58 -1.45 27.82
CA ILE A 2 -0.49 -1.49 26.82
C ILE A 2 -1.73 -1.86 27.62
N GLU A 3 -2.59 -0.89 27.90
CA GLU A 3 -3.94 -1.20 28.35
C GLU A 3 -4.60 -1.97 27.20
N ASN A 4 -4.77 -3.28 27.40
CA ASN A 4 -5.74 -4.05 26.65
C ASN A 4 -7.11 -3.51 27.04
N ASP A 5 -7.54 -2.48 26.32
CA ASP A 5 -8.92 -2.06 26.28
C ASP A 5 -9.77 -3.30 25.95
N PRO A 6 -10.74 -3.70 26.80
CA PRO A 6 -11.62 -4.82 26.47
C PRO A 6 -12.16 -4.59 25.06
N LEU A 7 -12.19 -5.65 24.24
CA LEU A 7 -12.72 -5.60 22.88
C LEU A 7 -14.19 -5.17 22.95
N GLU A 8 -14.44 -3.85 22.95
CA GLU A 8 -15.79 -3.33 22.94
C GLU A 8 -16.48 -3.86 21.67
N PRO A 9 -17.68 -4.43 21.81
CA PRO A 9 -18.40 -4.97 20.67
C PRO A 9 -18.72 -3.82 19.70
N PHE A 10 -18.24 -3.94 18.47
CA PHE A 10 -18.54 -3.00 17.39
C PHE A 10 -19.46 -3.66 16.36
N SER A 11 -20.41 -2.88 15.84
CA SER A 11 -21.36 -3.27 14.80
C SER A 11 -20.72 -3.25 13.40
N GLY A 12 -19.68 -2.43 13.21
CA GLY A 12 -18.95 -2.30 11.95
C GLY A 12 -17.72 -1.42 12.07
N VAL A 13 -17.15 -1.06 10.93
CA VAL A 13 -15.96 -0.20 10.84
C VAL A 13 -16.18 0.89 9.80
N SER A 14 -15.68 2.09 10.11
CA SER A 14 -15.62 3.20 9.16
C SER A 14 -14.30 3.13 8.40
N ILE A 15 -14.38 3.12 7.08
CA ILE A 15 -13.25 2.88 6.18
C ILE A 15 -13.06 4.08 5.26
N ALA A 16 -11.87 4.68 5.34
CA ALA A 16 -11.42 5.68 4.39
C ALA A 16 -10.86 4.98 3.15
N ILE A 17 -11.59 5.04 2.03
CA ILE A 17 -11.24 4.33 0.80
C ILE A 17 -10.12 5.09 0.06
N SER A 18 -9.10 4.37 -0.42
CA SER A 18 -7.98 4.93 -1.19
C SER A 18 -8.40 5.31 -2.62
N ALA A 19 -9.35 6.23 -2.74
CA ALA A 19 -9.99 6.69 -3.97
C ALA A 19 -10.42 8.16 -3.81
N PRO A 20 -10.81 8.88 -4.88
CA PRO A 20 -11.19 10.29 -4.80
C PRO A 20 -12.61 10.48 -4.23
N VAL A 21 -12.81 10.10 -2.97
CA VAL A 21 -14.07 10.22 -2.21
C VAL A 21 -13.80 10.89 -0.86
N MET A 22 -14.66 11.83 -0.46
CA MET A 22 -14.40 12.68 0.70
C MET A 22 -14.72 11.96 2.00
N GLU A 23 -15.87 11.31 2.09
CA GLU A 23 -16.34 10.65 3.30
C GLU A 23 -15.83 9.20 3.41
N PRO A 24 -15.55 8.74 4.65
CA PRO A 24 -15.46 7.31 4.95
C PRO A 24 -16.79 6.58 4.75
N PHE A 25 -16.71 5.27 4.54
CA PHE A 25 -17.85 4.39 4.36
C PHE A 25 -17.91 3.32 5.45
N SER A 26 -19.10 3.03 5.96
CA SER A 26 -19.30 1.98 6.96
C SER A 26 -19.41 0.59 6.31
N TYR A 27 -18.73 -0.38 6.88
CA TYR A 27 -18.77 -1.79 6.47
C TYR A 27 -18.93 -2.70 7.69
N ALA A 28 -19.60 -3.83 7.49
CA ALA A 28 -19.62 -4.92 8.44
C ALA A 28 -18.29 -5.69 8.41
N VAL A 29 -17.93 -6.32 9.52
CA VAL A 29 -16.75 -7.18 9.62
C VAL A 29 -17.20 -8.63 9.79
N PRO A 30 -16.90 -9.53 8.84
CA PRO A 30 -17.15 -10.95 8.99
C PRO A 30 -16.50 -11.51 10.26
N GLU A 31 -17.13 -12.49 10.89
CA GLU A 31 -16.63 -13.10 12.13
C GLU A 31 -15.19 -13.64 11.98
N SER A 32 -14.85 -14.19 10.81
CA SER A 32 -13.51 -14.67 10.47
C SER A 32 -12.41 -13.60 10.49
N LEU A 33 -12.77 -12.33 10.33
CA LEU A 33 -11.84 -11.20 10.26
C LEU A 33 -11.85 -10.34 11.53
N ARG A 34 -12.82 -10.53 12.44
CA ARG A 34 -12.99 -9.69 13.64
C ARG A 34 -11.75 -9.56 14.51
N SER A 35 -11.01 -10.66 14.70
CA SER A 35 -9.80 -10.67 15.53
C SER A 35 -8.61 -9.94 14.89
N ARG A 36 -8.62 -9.77 13.55
CA ARG A 36 -7.55 -9.13 12.79
C ARG A 36 -7.81 -7.64 12.56
N VAL A 37 -9.08 -7.23 12.48
CA VAL A 37 -9.47 -5.85 12.16
C VAL A 37 -9.23 -4.92 13.36
N GLN A 38 -8.38 -3.92 13.13
CA GLN A 38 -8.09 -2.84 14.07
C GLN A 38 -8.06 -1.50 13.34
N ILE A 39 -8.22 -0.38 14.07
CA ILE A 39 -7.95 0.94 13.50
C ILE A 39 -6.50 0.99 13.01
N GLY A 40 -6.29 1.48 11.79
CA GLY A 40 -5.00 1.42 11.09
C GLY A 40 -4.85 0.24 10.13
N SER A 41 -5.76 -0.73 10.19
CA SER A 41 -5.72 -1.87 9.26
C SER A 41 -6.06 -1.42 7.85
N ARG A 42 -5.29 -1.91 6.87
CA ARG A 42 -5.64 -1.82 5.46
C ARG A 42 -6.50 -3.02 5.09
N VAL A 43 -7.65 -2.76 4.49
CA VAL A 43 -8.68 -3.75 4.20
C VAL A 43 -9.11 -3.70 2.75
N LEU A 44 -9.52 -4.84 2.20
CA LEU A 44 -10.12 -4.93 0.88
C LEU A 44 -11.63 -4.81 1.02
N VAL A 45 -12.25 -3.91 0.26
CA VAL A 45 -13.70 -3.69 0.31
C VAL A 45 -14.34 -3.70 -1.08
N PRO A 46 -15.59 -4.17 -1.19
CA PRO A 46 -16.38 -3.97 -2.39
C PRO A 46 -16.79 -2.49 -2.46
N PHE A 47 -16.42 -1.81 -3.55
CA PHE A 47 -16.77 -0.43 -3.81
C PHE A 47 -17.31 -0.29 -5.24
N ASN A 48 -18.64 -0.15 -5.34
CA ASN A 48 -19.37 -0.21 -6.60
C ASN A 48 -19.05 -1.51 -7.38
N ARG A 49 -18.54 -1.43 -8.62
CA ARG A 49 -18.16 -2.58 -9.47
C ARG A 49 -16.69 -3.02 -9.30
N ARG A 50 -15.98 -2.46 -8.32
CA ARG A 50 -14.55 -2.68 -8.11
C ARG A 50 -14.29 -3.15 -6.68
N ARG A 51 -13.10 -3.69 -6.47
CA ARG A 51 -12.54 -3.97 -5.15
C ARG A 51 -11.42 -2.97 -4.92
N LEU A 52 -11.46 -2.26 -3.80
CA LEU A 52 -10.48 -1.22 -3.48
C LEU A 52 -9.91 -1.45 -2.09
N ALA A 53 -8.67 -1.00 -1.91
CA ALA A 53 -8.10 -0.89 -0.59
C ALA A 53 -8.71 0.32 0.15
N GLY A 54 -8.92 0.17 1.44
CA GLY A 54 -9.26 1.25 2.35
C GLY A 54 -8.59 1.06 3.71
N TYR A 55 -8.71 2.06 4.57
CA TYR A 55 -8.10 2.07 5.89
C TYR A 55 -9.16 2.22 6.96
N VAL A 56 -9.14 1.34 7.96
CA VAL A 56 -10.05 1.43 9.10
C VAL A 56 -9.65 2.64 9.94
N VAL A 57 -10.53 3.63 10.04
CA VAL A 57 -10.29 4.87 10.80
C VAL A 57 -11.07 4.93 12.11
N GLU A 58 -12.10 4.10 12.25
CA GLU A 58 -12.98 4.08 13.41
C GLU A 58 -13.72 2.75 13.52
N LYS A 59 -13.98 2.30 14.74
CA LYS A 59 -14.91 1.20 15.04
C LYS A 59 -16.26 1.82 15.37
N VAL A 60 -17.31 1.36 14.71
CA VAL A 60 -18.68 1.90 14.87
C VAL A 60 -19.42 0.98 15.83
N SER A 61 -19.98 1.54 16.91
CA SER A 61 -20.77 0.78 17.88
C SER A 61 -22.25 0.74 17.52
N GLU A 62 -22.75 1.78 16.85
CA GLU A 62 -24.15 1.88 16.42
C GLU A 62 -24.42 1.01 15.19
N THR A 63 -25.47 0.20 15.25
CA THR A 63 -25.87 -0.61 14.09
C THR A 63 -26.79 0.23 13.23
N PRO A 64 -26.45 0.51 11.96
CA PRO A 64 -27.31 1.30 11.10
C PRO A 64 -28.60 0.56 10.75
N ASP A 65 -29.66 1.30 10.45
CA ASP A 65 -30.98 0.77 10.03
C ASP A 65 -30.97 0.11 8.63
N PHE A 66 -29.81 0.01 7.99
CA PHE A 66 -29.62 -0.61 6.68
C PHE A 66 -28.51 -1.65 6.71
N THR A 67 -28.58 -2.62 5.80
CA THR A 67 -27.58 -3.69 5.70
C THR A 67 -26.25 -3.15 5.18
N LEU A 68 -25.20 -3.30 5.99
CA LEU A 68 -23.83 -3.01 5.59
C LEU A 68 -23.29 -4.11 4.67
N LYS A 69 -22.51 -3.72 3.67
CA LYS A 69 -21.65 -4.66 2.96
C LYS A 69 -20.51 -5.09 3.88
N GLU A 70 -20.05 -6.32 3.72
CA GLU A 70 -18.90 -6.83 4.46
C GLU A 70 -17.58 -6.42 3.79
N ILE A 71 -16.53 -6.28 4.61
CA ILE A 71 -15.15 -6.26 4.10
C ILE A 71 -14.77 -7.63 3.54
N GLU A 72 -13.92 -7.68 2.52
CA GLU A 72 -13.49 -8.93 1.90
C GLU A 72 -12.23 -9.52 2.55
N ASP A 73 -11.29 -8.69 3.00
CA ASP A 73 -10.04 -9.15 3.64
C ASP A 73 -9.33 -8.05 4.45
N VAL A 74 -8.40 -8.46 5.33
CA VAL A 74 -7.39 -7.62 5.97
C VAL A 74 -6.05 -7.90 5.31
N LEU A 75 -5.49 -6.89 4.64
CA LEU A 75 -4.38 -7.07 3.70
C LEU A 75 -3.01 -7.17 4.37
N ASP A 76 -2.89 -6.70 5.61
CA ASP A 76 -1.63 -6.66 6.35
C ASP A 76 -1.75 -7.44 7.67
N PRO A 77 -0.65 -8.01 8.19
CA PRO A 77 -0.66 -8.74 9.45
C PRO A 77 -0.85 -7.82 10.67
N GLU A 78 -0.40 -6.56 10.57
CA GLU A 78 -0.50 -5.55 11.62
C GLU A 78 -1.04 -4.22 11.04
N PRO A 79 -1.64 -3.35 11.87
CA PRO A 79 -2.08 -2.02 11.45
C PRO A 79 -0.92 -1.18 10.90
N LEU A 80 -1.15 -0.49 9.77
CA LEU A 80 -0.12 0.33 9.12
C LEU A 80 0.13 1.65 9.84
N PHE A 81 -0.77 2.06 10.74
CA PHE A 81 -0.61 3.25 11.56
C PHE A 81 -1.33 3.09 12.90
N HIS A 82 -0.88 3.86 13.89
CA HIS A 82 -1.48 3.86 15.22
C HIS A 82 -2.80 4.65 15.23
N PRO A 83 -3.85 4.26 16.00
CA PRO A 83 -5.13 4.98 16.06
C PRO A 83 -5.03 6.49 16.31
N ARG A 84 -4.11 6.91 17.18
CA ARG A 84 -3.74 8.32 17.45
C ARG A 84 -3.35 9.16 16.22
N MET A 85 -3.05 8.55 15.08
CA MET A 85 -2.77 9.27 13.82
C MET A 85 -4.04 9.66 13.05
N VAL A 86 -5.19 9.02 13.32
CA VAL A 86 -6.45 9.32 12.63
C VAL A 86 -6.85 10.80 12.74
N PRO A 87 -6.79 11.45 13.91
CA PRO A 87 -7.10 12.89 14.01
C PRO A 87 -6.20 13.77 13.15
N LEU A 88 -4.90 13.43 13.04
CA LEU A 88 -3.98 14.15 12.17
C LEU A 88 -4.38 14.00 10.69
N PHE A 89 -4.68 12.78 10.24
CA PHE A 89 -5.12 12.55 8.87
C PHE A 89 -6.43 13.26 8.54
N LYS A 90 -7.40 13.22 9.46
CA LYS A 90 -8.67 13.97 9.34
C LYS A 90 -8.39 15.46 9.23
N TRP A 91 -7.54 16.02 10.09
CA TRP A 91 -7.15 17.45 10.01
C TRP A 91 -6.51 17.81 8.67
N ILE A 92 -5.56 17.01 8.16
CA ILE A 92 -4.93 17.24 6.84
C ILE A 92 -5.99 17.20 5.73
N ALA A 93 -6.84 16.17 5.72
CA ALA A 93 -7.90 15.99 4.74
C ALA A 93 -8.88 17.17 4.73
N ASP A 94 -9.29 17.62 5.91
CA ASP A 94 -10.23 18.73 6.07
C ASP A 94 -9.61 20.06 5.65
N TYR A 95 -8.38 20.34 6.12
CA TYR A 95 -7.69 21.60 5.86
C TYR A 95 -7.35 21.78 4.37
N TYR A 96 -6.82 20.74 3.72
CA TYR A 96 -6.44 20.78 2.31
C TYR A 96 -7.56 20.32 1.36
N ARG A 97 -8.75 20.03 1.88
CA ARG A 97 -9.92 19.56 1.11
C ARG A 97 -9.57 18.36 0.22
N HIS A 98 -8.86 17.38 0.78
CA HIS A 98 -8.36 16.21 0.07
C HIS A 98 -8.95 14.92 0.66
N PRO A 99 -9.41 13.94 -0.16
CA PRO A 99 -9.89 12.64 0.30
C PRO A 99 -9.04 11.96 1.39
N LEU A 100 -9.67 11.62 2.51
CA LEU A 100 -8.99 11.06 3.69
C LEU A 100 -8.21 9.78 3.36
N GLY A 101 -8.79 8.87 2.57
CA GLY A 101 -8.09 7.63 2.21
C GLY A 101 -6.85 7.86 1.34
N MET A 102 -6.84 8.91 0.51
CA MET A 102 -5.67 9.30 -0.29
C MET A 102 -4.59 9.98 0.57
N VAL A 103 -4.99 10.78 1.56
CA VAL A 103 -4.08 11.36 2.56
C VAL A 103 -3.35 10.25 3.32
N ILE A 104 -4.10 9.27 3.84
CA ILE A 104 -3.53 8.12 4.54
C ILE A 104 -2.60 7.35 3.59
N HIS A 105 -3.06 6.99 2.39
CA HIS A 105 -2.26 6.26 1.42
C HIS A 105 -0.92 6.95 1.11
N SER A 106 -0.95 8.27 0.90
CA SER A 106 0.25 9.05 0.55
C SER A 106 1.21 9.25 1.72
N SER A 107 0.72 9.11 2.96
CA SER A 107 1.55 9.20 4.17
C SER A 107 2.34 7.92 4.47
N LEU A 108 1.90 6.79 3.91
CA LEU A 108 2.50 5.49 4.14
C LEU A 108 3.62 5.23 3.12
N PRO A 109 4.68 4.51 3.51
CA PRO A 109 5.68 4.07 2.54
C PRO A 109 5.01 3.20 1.47
N GLY A 110 5.41 3.40 0.22
CA GLY A 110 4.93 2.58 -0.89
C GLY A 110 5.31 1.11 -0.72
N GLU A 111 4.70 0.25 -1.53
CA GLU A 111 5.06 -1.17 -1.54
C GLU A 111 6.56 -1.38 -1.76
N PRO A 112 7.20 -2.34 -1.07
CA PRO A 112 8.58 -2.70 -1.34
C PRO A 112 8.72 -3.01 -2.82
N PHE A 113 9.65 -2.32 -3.48
CA PHE A 113 9.96 -2.56 -4.87
C PHE A 113 11.43 -2.93 -5.02
N LYS A 114 11.74 -3.68 -6.08
CA LYS A 114 13.13 -3.96 -6.43
C LYS A 114 13.68 -2.83 -7.31
N SER A 115 14.79 -2.27 -6.89
CA SER A 115 15.69 -1.44 -7.70
C SER A 115 16.99 -2.21 -7.94
N ALA A 116 17.76 -1.83 -8.94
CA ALA A 116 19.09 -2.37 -9.15
C ALA A 116 20.10 -1.24 -9.34
N MET A 117 21.38 -1.55 -9.14
CA MET A 117 22.53 -0.72 -9.50
C MET A 117 23.47 -1.55 -10.37
N LEU A 118 24.22 -0.87 -11.23
CA LEU A 118 25.28 -1.52 -11.99
C LEU A 118 26.49 -1.80 -11.11
N THR A 119 27.07 -2.98 -11.26
CA THR A 119 28.42 -3.26 -10.74
C THR A 119 29.47 -2.56 -11.60
N GLU A 120 30.72 -2.55 -11.17
CA GLU A 120 31.84 -2.11 -12.03
C GLU A 120 31.90 -2.90 -13.34
N LYS A 121 31.62 -4.21 -13.28
CA LYS A 121 31.53 -5.08 -14.44
C LYS A 121 30.39 -4.66 -15.39
N GLY A 122 29.22 -4.36 -14.86
CA GLY A 122 28.07 -3.90 -15.65
C GLY A 122 28.33 -2.55 -16.32
N LYS A 123 29.02 -1.63 -15.63
CA LYS A 123 29.46 -0.35 -16.22
C LYS A 123 30.47 -0.56 -17.34
N ALA A 124 31.48 -1.40 -17.12
CA ALA A 124 32.47 -1.73 -18.15
C ALA A 124 31.84 -2.44 -19.36
N PHE A 125 30.80 -3.25 -19.14
CA PHE A 125 30.05 -3.88 -20.24
C PHE A 125 29.27 -2.87 -21.09
N LEU A 126 28.77 -1.80 -20.49
CA LEU A 126 28.05 -0.73 -21.19
C LEU A 126 28.94 0.24 -21.96
N ASP A 127 30.23 0.34 -21.58
CA ASP A 127 31.13 1.35 -22.14
C ASP A 127 31.23 1.24 -23.67
N GLY A 128 30.94 2.36 -24.35
CA GLY A 128 30.93 2.46 -25.81
C GLY A 128 29.82 1.69 -26.54
N ARG A 129 28.89 1.01 -25.86
CA ARG A 129 27.82 0.23 -26.50
C ARG A 129 26.51 1.00 -26.60
N LEU A 130 26.01 1.14 -27.83
CA LEU A 130 24.66 1.65 -28.10
C LEU A 130 23.64 0.50 -28.05
N PHE A 131 22.34 0.83 -28.07
CA PHE A 131 21.20 -0.03 -27.69
C PHE A 131 20.93 -1.26 -28.60
N ASP A 132 21.93 -2.12 -28.76
CA ASP A 132 21.97 -3.21 -29.72
C ASP A 132 21.30 -4.49 -29.21
N SER A 133 21.01 -4.56 -27.90
CA SER A 133 20.30 -5.69 -27.28
C SER A 133 19.37 -5.24 -26.15
N GLU A 134 18.41 -6.10 -25.80
CA GLU A 134 17.53 -5.87 -24.65
C GLU A 134 18.32 -5.75 -23.33
N GLU A 135 19.39 -6.55 -23.16
CA GLU A 135 20.27 -6.47 -21.99
C GLU A 135 20.92 -5.09 -21.86
N ILE A 136 21.47 -4.57 -22.96
CA ILE A 136 22.08 -3.23 -23.00
C ILE A 136 21.04 -2.15 -22.69
N ARG A 137 19.80 -2.28 -23.19
CA ARG A 137 18.70 -1.34 -22.86
C ARG A 137 18.35 -1.34 -21.37
N ILE A 138 18.29 -2.52 -20.76
CA ILE A 138 18.02 -2.65 -19.32
C ILE A 138 19.15 -2.04 -18.51
N LEU A 139 20.41 -2.35 -18.84
CA LEU A 139 21.57 -1.84 -18.12
C LEU A 139 21.68 -0.30 -18.25
N HIS A 140 21.52 0.24 -19.46
CA HIS A 140 21.48 1.71 -19.67
C HIS A 140 20.34 2.36 -18.88
N TRP A 141 19.17 1.74 -18.81
CA TRP A 141 18.08 2.29 -18.01
C TRP A 141 18.44 2.30 -16.52
N ILE A 142 19.01 1.21 -16.00
CA ILE A 142 19.42 1.10 -14.58
C ILE A 142 20.44 2.18 -14.22
N ASP A 143 21.44 2.41 -15.08
CA ASP A 143 22.46 3.46 -14.87
C ASP A 143 21.83 4.85 -14.77
N ASN A 144 20.86 5.15 -15.65
CA ASN A 144 20.17 6.44 -15.68
C ASN A 144 19.06 6.61 -14.63
N HIS A 145 18.64 5.53 -13.95
CA HIS A 145 17.49 5.52 -13.03
C HIS A 145 17.80 4.82 -11.70
N LEU A 146 18.93 5.18 -11.08
CA LEU A 146 19.38 4.63 -9.81
C LEU A 146 18.30 4.73 -8.72
N GLY A 147 18.03 3.62 -8.04
CA GLY A 147 17.04 3.56 -6.94
C GLY A 147 15.58 3.64 -7.37
N LYS A 148 15.27 3.65 -8.68
CA LYS A 148 13.90 3.58 -9.18
C LYS A 148 13.40 2.13 -9.30
N LYS A 149 12.08 1.95 -9.24
CA LYS A 149 11.41 0.66 -9.45
C LYS A 149 11.71 0.13 -10.83
N LEU A 150 12.20 -1.11 -10.90
CA LEU A 150 12.47 -1.78 -12.17
C LEU A 150 11.17 -1.96 -12.97
N PRO A 151 11.09 -1.45 -14.22
CA PRO A 151 9.89 -1.59 -15.05
C PRO A 151 9.79 -2.97 -15.72
N TRP A 152 10.86 -3.78 -15.66
CA TRP A 152 10.88 -5.13 -16.23
C TRP A 152 10.57 -6.22 -15.20
N PRO A 153 9.96 -7.35 -15.65
CA PRO A 153 9.75 -8.50 -14.79
C PRO A 153 11.09 -9.13 -14.38
N MET A 154 11.15 -9.65 -13.15
CA MET A 154 12.38 -10.16 -12.54
C MET A 154 13.10 -11.26 -13.33
N LYS A 155 12.36 -12.06 -14.10
CA LYS A 155 12.94 -13.07 -15.01
C LYS A 155 13.93 -12.50 -16.04
N LYS A 156 13.80 -11.22 -16.39
CA LYS A 156 14.73 -10.51 -17.29
C LYS A 156 15.91 -9.87 -16.55
N ILE A 157 15.76 -9.61 -15.25
CA ILE A 157 16.78 -8.94 -14.43
C ILE A 157 17.71 -9.96 -13.76
N TYR A 158 17.20 -11.11 -13.32
CA TYR A 158 18.02 -12.12 -12.65
C TYR A 158 19.22 -12.59 -13.48
N PRO A 159 19.12 -12.83 -14.81
CA PRO A 159 20.29 -13.19 -15.60
C PRO A 159 21.42 -12.15 -15.57
N LEU A 160 21.08 -10.85 -15.50
CA LEU A 160 22.07 -9.77 -15.41
C LEU A 160 22.75 -9.74 -14.03
N LYS A 161 22.01 -10.06 -12.97
CA LYS A 161 22.59 -10.25 -11.63
C LYS A 161 23.50 -11.47 -11.59
N ASP A 162 23.06 -12.58 -12.16
CA ASP A 162 23.82 -13.85 -12.14
C ASP A 162 25.10 -13.73 -12.97
N LYS A 163 25.08 -12.92 -14.04
CA LYS A 163 26.28 -12.49 -14.77
C LYS A 163 27.18 -11.56 -13.96
N GLY A 164 26.69 -10.96 -12.88
CA GLY A 164 27.43 -10.00 -12.05
C GLY A 164 27.43 -8.58 -12.62
N ASP A 165 26.52 -8.25 -13.53
CA ASP A 165 26.40 -6.92 -14.16
C ASP A 165 25.55 -5.96 -13.29
N THR A 166 24.65 -6.52 -12.47
CA THR A 166 23.78 -5.75 -11.56
C THR A 166 23.79 -6.30 -10.14
N LEU A 167 23.49 -5.42 -9.19
CA LEU A 167 23.19 -5.74 -7.79
C LEU A 167 21.83 -5.10 -7.41
N PHE A 168 21.10 -5.69 -6.46
CA PHE A 168 19.81 -5.17 -5.98
C PHE A 168 20.00 -4.35 -4.70
#